data_AF-A0AAE3T8Y6-F1
#
_entry.id   AF-A0AAE3T8Y6-F1
#
_cell.length_a   1.000
_cell.length_b   1.000
_cell.length_c   1.000
_cell.angle_alpha   90.00
_cell.angle_beta   90.00
_cell.angle_gamma   90.00
#
_symmetry.space_group_name_H-M   'P 1'
#
loop_
_entity.id
_entity.type
_entity.pdbx_description
1 polymer ?
#
loop_
_entity_poly.entity_id
_entity_poly.type
_entity_poly.pdbx_seq_one_letter_code
_entity_poly.pdbx_strand_id
1 'polypeptide(L)' 'MTKSQENIKRSQEFIQRIMKERFGQDVPDEDLERAARDLCDAIPGREKEAA' A
#
# COMPACT_ATOMS: atom_id res chain seq x y z
N MET A 1 11.29 -7.24 -13.76
CA MET A 1 11.28 -6.11 -12.81
C MET A 1 10.03 -6.25 -11.93
N THR A 2 9.90 -5.44 -10.88
CA THR A 2 8.65 -4.71 -10.58
C THR A 2 7.43 -5.33 -9.88
N LYS A 3 7.39 -6.57 -9.36
CA LYS A 3 6.24 -6.99 -8.50
C LYS A 3 6.06 -6.08 -7.27
N SER A 4 7.16 -5.67 -6.64
CA SER A 4 7.09 -4.77 -5.47
C SER A 4 6.68 -3.34 -5.83
N GLN A 5 7.13 -2.77 -6.96
CA GLN A 5 6.74 -1.40 -7.35
C GLN A 5 5.27 -1.31 -7.77
N GLU A 6 4.75 -2.30 -8.50
CA GLU A 6 3.33 -2.32 -8.88
C GLU A 6 2.44 -2.48 -7.64
N ASN A 7 2.83 -3.32 -6.69
CA ASN A 7 2.11 -3.48 -5.42
C ASN A 7 2.12 -2.20 -4.57
N ILE A 8 3.25 -1.50 -4.49
CA ILE A 8 3.35 -0.22 -3.80
C ILE A 8 2.39 0.79 -4.45
N LYS A 9 2.44 0.93 -5.77
CA LYS A 9 1.56 1.87 -6.49
C LYS A 9 0.08 1.59 -6.26
N ARG A 10 -0.34 0.32 -6.35
CA ARG A 10 -1.73 -0.08 -6.08
C ARG A 10 -2.13 0.18 -4.64
N SER A 11 -1.21 0.02 -3.70
CA SER A 11 -1.45 0.31 -2.28
C SER A 11 -1.56 1.82 -2.04
N GLN A 12 -0.74 2.65 -2.71
CA GLN A 12 -0.86 4.11 -2.65
C GLN A 12 -2.24 4.58 -3.15
N GLU A 13 -2.66 4.12 -4.33
CA GLU A 13 -3.96 4.47 -4.90
C GLU A 13 -5.11 4.05 -3.98
N PHE A 14 -5.00 2.88 -3.35
CA PHE A 14 -5.98 2.41 -2.37
C PHE A 14 -6.05 3.31 -1.14
N ILE A 15 -4.91 3.64 -0.53
CA ILE A 15 -4.85 4.48 0.68
C ILE A 15 -5.37 5.89 0.35
N GLN A 16 -4.95 6.47 -0.77
CA GLN A 16 -5.39 7.80 -1.21
C GLN A 16 -6.92 7.84 -1.38
N ARG A 17 -7.47 6.82 -2.07
CA ARG A 17 -8.90 6.70 -2.29
C ARG A 17 -9.68 6.58 -0.99
N ILE A 18 -9.24 5.73 -0.05
CA ILE A 18 -9.90 5.57 1.25
C ILE A 18 -9.83 6.87 2.06
N MET A 19 -8.67 7.52 2.12
CA MET A 19 -8.48 8.77 2.87
C MET A 19 -9.38 9.89 2.32
N LYS A 20 -9.51 9.97 1.00
CA LYS A 20 -10.39 10.93 0.34
C LYS A 20 -11.88 10.60 0.49
N GLU A 21 -12.29 9.36 0.27
CA GLU A 21 -13.70 8.95 0.32
C GLU A 21 -14.26 8.89 1.75
N ARG A 22 -13.43 8.50 2.74
CA ARG A 22 -13.88 8.30 4.12
C ARG A 22 -13.63 9.49 5.03
N PHE A 23 -12.53 10.20 4.81
CA PHE A 23 -12.08 11.27 5.70
C PHE A 23 -12.03 12.64 5.01
N GLY A 24 -12.22 12.71 3.69
CA GLY A 24 -12.09 13.95 2.93
C GLY A 24 -10.68 14.55 2.98
N GLN A 25 -9.69 13.76 3.38
CA GLN A 25 -8.30 14.20 3.51
C GLN A 25 -7.50 13.84 2.26
N ASP A 26 -6.76 14.82 1.77
CA ASP A 26 -5.75 14.62 0.75
C ASP A 26 -4.41 14.35 1.46
N VAL A 27 -3.80 13.20 1.18
CA VAL A 27 -2.56 12.76 1.81
C VAL A 27 -1.41 13.01 0.82
N PRO A 28 -0.29 13.60 1.27
CA PRO A 28 0.88 13.80 0.41
C PRO A 28 1.39 12.48 -0.17
N ASP A 29 1.86 12.52 -1.42
CA ASP A 29 2.41 11.35 -2.12
C ASP A 29 3.55 10.66 -1.35
N GLU A 30 4.38 11.43 -0.63
CA GLU A 30 5.50 10.89 0.18
C GLU A 30 5.00 10.03 1.35
N ASP A 31 3.98 10.50 2.08
CA ASP A 31 3.34 9.76 3.16
C ASP A 31 2.60 8.52 2.64
N LEU A 32 1.92 8.66 1.49
CA LEU A 32 1.28 7.53 0.81
C LEU A 32 2.30 6.47 0.39
N GLU A 33 3.44 6.88 -0.16
CA GLU A 33 4.50 5.94 -0.58
C GLU A 33 5.07 5.19 0.61
N ARG A 34 5.36 5.90 1.71
CA ARG A 34 5.85 5.26 2.94
C ARG A 34 4.83 4.26 3.47
N ALA A 35 3.56 4.66 3.60
CA ALA A 35 2.51 3.77 4.09
C ALA A 35 2.30 2.55 3.18
N ALA A 36 2.36 2.73 1.86
CA ALA A 36 2.24 1.64 0.90
C ALA A 36 3.43 0.67 0.95
N ARG A 37 4.65 1.18 1.17
CA ARG A 37 5.85 0.36 1.38
C ARG A 37 5.77 -0.42 2.68
N ASP A 38 5.44 0.23 3.80
CA ASP A 38 5.22 -0.42 5.10
C ASP A 38 4.16 -1.52 4.98
N LEU A 39 3.06 -1.26 4.26
CA LEU A 39 1.99 -2.24 4.08
C LEU A 39 2.42 -3.42 3.20
N CYS A 40 3.27 -3.18 2.19
CA CYS A 40 3.85 -4.26 1.39
C CYS A 40 4.89 -5.09 2.18
N ASP A 41 5.66 -4.45 3.07
CA ASP A 41 6.68 -5.10 3.91
C ASP A 41 6.04 -5.88 5.08
N ALA A 42 4.96 -5.34 5.65
CA ALA A 42 4.20 -5.91 6.76
C ALA A 42 3.28 -7.07 6.36
N ILE A 43 3.17 -7.41 5.07
CA ILE A 43 2.59 -8.68 4.64
C ILE A 43 3.74 -9.69 4.60
N PRO A 44 4.03 -10.44 5.70
CA PRO A 44 4.94 -11.55 5.60
C PRO A 44 4.39 -12.48 4.53
N GLY A 45 5.26 -12.86 3.58
CA GLY A 45 4.89 -13.70 2.45
C GLY A 45 3.95 -14.81 2.90
N ARG A 46 2.78 -14.88 2.24
CA ARG A 46 1.77 -15.94 2.40
C ARG A 46 2.31 -17.27 1.82
N GLU A 47 3.53 -17.64 2.21
CA GLU A 47 4.28 -18.81 1.76
C GLU A 47 4.26 -19.93 2.82
N LYS A 48 3.52 -19.78 3.93
CA LYS A 48 3.36 -20.82 4.96
C LYS A 48 1.93 -21.01 5.44
N GLU A 49 0.98 -21.19 4.53
CA GLU A 49 -0.30 -21.84 4.85
C GLU A 49 -0.66 -22.83 3.73
N ALA A 50 0.27 -23.75 3.46
CA ALA A 50 0.05 -25.00 2.74
C ALA A 50 1.16 -25.97 3.17
N ALA A 51 1.20 -26.33 4.45
CA ALA A 51 2.01 -27.42 5.00
C ALA A 51 1.08 -28.40 5.72
#